data_AF-A0A959HZI1-F1
#
_entry.id   AF-A0A959HZI1-F1
#
_cell.length_a   1.000
_cell.length_b   1.000
_cell.length_c   1.000
_cell.angle_alpha   90.00
_cell.angle_beta   90.00
_cell.angle_gamma   90.00
#
_symmetry.space_group_name_H-M   'P 1'
#
loop_
_entity.id
_entity.type
_entity.pdbx_description
1 polymer ?
#
loop_
_entity_poly.entity_id
_entity_poly.type
_entity_poly.pdbx_seq_one_letter_code
_entity_poly.pdbx_strand_id
1 'polypeptide(L)' 'MASSIEDIKARYPLPVYNFKVEINGKTIAFSEISGISKSFNAYVYKESKTTQSGSGPEIMYMRAQIRPIHLS' A
#
# COMPACT_ATOMS: atom_id res chain seq x y z
N MET A 1 -29.52 -1.73 -6.55
CA MET A 1 -29.01 -2.30 -5.29
C MET A 1 -28.78 -3.78 -5.53
N ALA A 2 -27.73 -4.39 -4.95
CA ALA A 2 -27.37 -5.78 -5.27
C ALA A 2 -28.48 -6.75 -4.86
N SER A 3 -29.02 -7.50 -5.81
CA SER A 3 -30.24 -8.31 -5.63
C SER A 3 -29.97 -9.80 -5.36
N SER A 4 -28.71 -10.24 -5.45
CA SER A 4 -28.30 -11.64 -5.24
C SER A 4 -27.29 -11.78 -4.09
N ILE A 5 -27.34 -12.93 -3.40
CA ILE A 5 -26.39 -13.28 -2.33
C ILE A 5 -24.96 -13.35 -2.87
N GLU A 6 -24.80 -13.71 -4.15
CA GLU A 6 -23.52 -13.82 -4.85
C GLU A 6 -22.86 -12.45 -5.05
N ASP A 7 -23.65 -11.43 -5.43
CA ASP A 7 -23.16 -10.05 -5.56
C ASP A 7 -22.70 -9.48 -4.21
N ILE A 8 -23.36 -9.87 -3.11
CA ILE A 8 -22.98 -9.44 -1.77
C ILE A 8 -21.60 -10.01 -1.40
N LYS A 9 -21.38 -11.31 -1.61
CA LYS A 9 -20.10 -11.95 -1.32
C LYS A 9 -18.94 -11.39 -2.14
N ALA A 10 -19.20 -11.00 -3.39
CA ALA A 10 -18.15 -10.54 -4.30
C ALA A 10 -17.82 -9.04 -4.15
N ARG A 11 -18.82 -8.20 -3.85
CA ARG A 11 -18.68 -6.73 -3.98
C ARG A 11 -18.75 -5.99 -2.65
N TYR A 12 -19.21 -6.63 -1.58
CA TYR A 12 -19.26 -5.96 -0.28
C TYR A 12 -17.89 -6.05 0.39
N PRO A 13 -17.42 -4.98 1.05
CA PRO A 13 -16.21 -5.02 1.85
C PRO A 13 -16.29 -6.11 2.90
N LEU A 14 -15.20 -6.87 3.05
CA LEU A 14 -15.09 -7.88 4.09
C LEU A 14 -14.97 -7.21 5.46
N PRO A 15 -15.59 -7.77 6.51
CA PRO A 15 -15.45 -7.26 7.87
C PRO A 15 -14.04 -7.50 8.42
N VAL A 16 -13.53 -6.54 9.19
CA VAL A 16 -12.15 -6.56 9.74
C VAL A 16 -11.98 -7.55 10.90
N TYR A 17 -13.07 -7.97 11.56
CA TYR A 17 -12.98 -8.88 12.72
C TYR A 17 -12.73 -10.36 12.37
N ASN A 18 -12.89 -10.76 11.11
CA ASN A 18 -12.74 -12.14 10.68
C ASN A 18 -11.42 -12.33 9.91
N PHE A 19 -10.36 -12.68 10.63
CA PHE A 19 -9.04 -12.92 10.06
C PHE A 19 -8.40 -14.19 10.61
N LYS A 20 -7.52 -14.80 9.81
CA LYS A 20 -6.67 -15.92 10.21
C LYS A 20 -5.21 -15.53 9.95
N VAL A 21 -4.36 -15.68 10.96
CA VAL A 21 -2.92 -15.48 10.83
C VAL A 21 -2.22 -16.84 10.86
N GLU A 22 -1.36 -17.06 9.88
CA GLU A 22 -0.53 -18.24 9.80
C GLU A 22 0.94 -17.82 9.71
N ILE A 23 1.74 -18.25 10.69
CA ILE A 23 3.18 -18.02 10.73
C ILE A 23 3.86 -19.38 10.73
N ASN A 24 4.67 -19.64 9.70
CA ASN A 24 5.41 -20.91 9.56
C ASN A 24 4.51 -22.16 9.70
N GLY A 25 3.30 -22.14 9.12
CA GLY A 25 2.36 -23.27 9.16
C GLY A 25 1.60 -23.43 10.49
N LYS A 26 1.80 -22.54 11.46
CA LYS A 26 1.06 -22.53 12.73
C LYS A 26 0.03 -21.40 12.73
N THR A 27 -1.21 -21.75 13.07
CA THR A 27 -2.27 -20.76 13.29
C THR A 27 -2.11 -20.15 14.67
N ILE A 28 -1.96 -18.83 14.73
CA ILE A 28 -1.82 -18.09 15.99
C ILE A 28 -2.98 -17.09 16.06
N ALA A 29 -3.67 -17.07 17.20
CA ALA A 29 -4.76 -16.14 17.46
C ALA A 29 -4.19 -14.82 17.98
N PHE A 30 -4.57 -13.72 17.32
CA PHE A 30 -4.27 -12.36 17.74
C PHE A 30 -5.58 -11.59 17.98
N SER A 31 -5.58 -10.67 18.93
CA SER A 31 -6.73 -9.78 19.16
C SER A 31 -6.76 -8.60 18.19
N GLU A 32 -5.59 -8.17 17.71
CA GLU A 32 -5.43 -7.09 16.74
C GLU A 32 -4.19 -7.36 15.86
N ILE A 33 -4.21 -6.88 14.62
CA ILE A 33 -3.07 -6.94 13.71
C ILE A 33 -2.91 -5.56 13.08
N SER A 34 -1.69 -5.01 13.18
CA SER A 34 -1.34 -3.74 12.58
C SER A 34 -0.06 -3.84 11.74
N GLY A 35 0.21 -2.83 10.91
CA GLY A 35 1.55 -2.67 10.31
C GLY A 35 1.77 -3.24 8.91
N ILE A 36 0.77 -3.84 8.26
CA ILE A 36 0.87 -4.25 6.84
C ILE A 36 0.73 -3.03 5.91
N SER A 37 1.75 -2.16 5.91
CA SER A 37 1.83 -1.00 5.04
C SER A 37 3.01 -1.13 4.08
N LYS A 38 2.74 -1.01 2.77
CA LYS A 38 3.79 -0.99 1.74
C LYS A 38 4.12 0.46 1.42
N SER A 39 5.28 0.93 1.86
CA SER A 39 5.76 2.29 1.55
C SER A 39 7.06 2.25 0.76
N PHE A 40 7.20 3.20 -0.17
CA PHE A 40 8.42 3.44 -0.93
C PHE A 40 9.07 4.71 -0.40
N ASN A 41 10.39 4.70 -0.23
CA ASN A 41 11.13 5.95 -0.14
C ASN A 41 11.11 6.63 -1.51
N ALA A 42 10.92 7.94 -1.56
CA ALA A 42 11.03 8.71 -2.79
C ALA A 42 12.27 9.58 -2.73
N TYR A 43 13.15 9.47 -3.72
CA TYR A 43 14.20 10.45 -3.94
C TYR A 43 13.67 11.52 -4.89
N VAL A 44 13.90 12.78 -4.54
CA VAL A 44 13.50 13.93 -5.36
C VAL A 44 14.76 14.48 -6.00
N TYR A 45 14.91 14.27 -7.30
CA TYR A 45 15.96 14.89 -8.08
C TYR A 45 15.41 16.17 -8.72
N LYS A 46 16.16 17.27 -8.60
CA LYS A 46 15.82 18.55 -9.18
C LYS A 46 16.96 18.96 -10.10
N GLU A 47 16.68 19.14 -11.38
CA GLU A 47 17.65 19.64 -12.34
C GLU A 47 17.23 20.96 -12.99
N SER A 48 18.23 21.68 -13.48
CA SER A 48 17.99 22.88 -14.28
C SER A 48 17.44 22.46 -15.64
N LYS A 49 16.36 23.10 -16.06
CA LYS A 49 15.70 22.82 -17.33
C LYS A 49 16.62 23.17 -18.50
N THR A 50 16.92 22.20 -19.36
CA THR A 50 17.78 22.37 -20.56
C THR A 50 17.03 22.94 -21.77
N THR A 51 15.69 22.98 -21.75
CA THR A 51 14.86 23.58 -22.79
C THR A 51 14.49 25.02 -22.46
N GLN A 52 14.70 25.92 -23.43
CA GLN A 52 14.61 27.38 -23.31
C GLN A 52 13.20 27.95 -23.03
N SER A 53 12.18 27.11 -22.81
CA SER A 53 10.79 27.53 -22.62
C SER A 53 10.21 26.97 -21.31
N GLY A 54 10.20 27.83 -20.29
CA GLY A 54 9.55 27.61 -19.00
C GLY A 54 10.48 27.90 -17.83
N SER A 55 10.04 28.82 -16.96
CA SER A 55 10.74 29.16 -15.73
C SER A 55 10.51 28.08 -14.66
N GLY A 56 11.60 27.47 -14.17
CA GLY A 56 11.59 26.55 -13.02
C GLY A 56 12.43 25.28 -13.22
N PRO A 57 12.89 24.63 -12.13
CA PRO A 57 13.61 23.36 -12.18
C PRO A 57 12.68 22.21 -12.57
N GLU A 58 13.22 21.22 -13.29
CA GLU A 58 12.52 19.96 -13.56
C GLU A 58 12.66 19.04 -12.34
N ILE A 59 11.52 18.58 -11.79
CA ILE A 59 11.47 17.75 -10.58
C ILE A 59 11.13 16.31 -10.99
N MET A 60 12.08 15.40 -10.80
CA MET A 60 11.88 13.98 -11.01
C MET A 60 11.67 13.27 -9.67
N TYR A 61 10.52 12.61 -9.53
CA TYR A 61 10.21 11.75 -8.40
C TYR A 61 10.63 10.32 -8.73
N MET A 62 11.72 9.87 -8.11
CA MET A 62 12.26 8.53 -8.31
C MET A 62 11.85 7.62 -7.15
N ARG A 63 11.28 6.46 -7.46
CA ARG A 63 10.92 5.46 -6.45
C ARG A 63 12.18 4.73 -6.01
N ALA A 64 12.49 4.83 -4.72
CA ALA A 64 13.59 4.10 -4.10
C ALA A 64 13.16 2.71 -3.60
N GLN A 65 14.06 2.05 -2.89
CA GLN A 65 13.85 0.72 -2.31
C GLN A 65 12.57 0.67 -1.43
N ILE A 66 11.86 -0.46 -1.54
CA ILE A 66 10.70 -0.80 -0.71
C ILE A 66 11.15 -0.85 0.76
N ARG A 67 10.45 -0.13 1.65
CA ARG A 67 10.70 -0.27 3.08
C ARG A 67 10.20 -1.64 3.57
N PRO A 68 10.96 -2.34 4.44
CA PRO A 68 10.49 -3.58 5.03
C PRO A 68 9.23 -3.33 5.87
N ILE A 69 8.31 -4.28 5.81
CA ILE A 69 7.04 -4.24 6.55
C ILE A 69 7.32 -4.75 7.97
N HIS A 70 6.94 -3.96 8.97
CA HIS A 70 6.99 -4.36 10.37
C HIS A 70 5.58 -4.70 10.85
N LEU A 71 5.41 -5.89 11.42
CA LEU A 71 4.17 -6.34 12.05
C LEU A 71 4.27 -6.05 13.55
N SER A 72 3.27 -5.37 14.12
CA SER A 72 3.12 -5.11 15.56
C SER A 72 1.78 -5.57 16.07
#